data_AF-A0A2P8G556-F1
#
_entry.id   AF-A0A2P8G556-F1
#
_cell.length_a   1.000
_cell.length_b   1.000
_cell.length_c   1.000
_cell.angle_alpha   90.00
_cell.angle_beta   90.00
_cell.angle_gamma   90.00
#
_symmetry.space_group_name_H-M   'P 1'
#
loop_
_entity.id
_entity.type
_entity.pdbx_description
1 polymer ?
#
loop_
_entity_poly.entity_id
_entity_poly.type
_entity_poly.pdbx_seq_one_letter_code
_entity_poly.pdbx_strand_id
1 'polypeptide(L)'
;MKWTKKILIGILLILCCSMVVSAFMFKKEYDKNDKGEIYFLYGTVLEKPFRHLVITGGNISNIVYEPSTKPSVRVFKRWWGYHDKRITTFVRNDTLYLNFPDKYKDVYEKNQIKYGNMVRIFSPELISVTGFNTNLKLLKLKQQDLTVNISGKSNFEVESLSYNFDKISIKASDTTAVVFEISPILKKGGAEDKNEIPADVKGWDAFHIKNLHAEISGNSFIDVGHAQIDSIDFKVSDTSAIVLSGGTIKKHFPGNK
;
A
#
# COMPACT_ATOMS: atom_id res chain seq x y z
N MET A 1 -11.40 45.02 -49.12
CA MET A 1 -10.86 44.98 -47.75
C MET A 1 -9.33 45.04 -47.80
N LYS A 2 -8.67 45.95 -47.06
CA LYS A 2 -7.19 46.09 -47.07
C LYS A 2 -6.51 44.78 -46.65
N TRP A 3 -5.36 44.48 -47.25
CA TRP A 3 -4.62 43.21 -47.04
C TRP A 3 -4.28 42.97 -45.57
N THR A 4 -3.94 44.03 -44.84
CA THR A 4 -3.73 44.03 -43.39
C THR A 4 -4.94 43.57 -42.58
N LYS A 5 -6.17 43.94 -42.98
CA LYS A 5 -7.40 43.45 -42.32
C LYS A 5 -7.63 41.96 -42.60
N LYS A 6 -7.27 41.47 -43.79
CA LYS A 6 -7.35 40.03 -44.12
C LYS A 6 -6.39 39.21 -43.27
N ILE A 7 -5.15 39.69 -43.08
CA ILE A 7 -4.15 39.04 -42.23
C ILE A 7 -4.62 39.00 -40.77
N LEU A 8 -5.10 40.12 -40.24
CA LEU A 8 -5.55 40.21 -38.84
C LEU A 8 -6.69 39.22 -38.56
N ILE A 9 -7.67 39.13 -39.47
CA ILE A 9 -8.78 38.17 -39.36
C ILE A 9 -8.27 36.74 -39.47
N GLY A 10 -7.30 36.45 -40.34
CA GLY A 10 -6.69 35.13 -40.45
C GLY A 10 -5.99 34.68 -39.17
N ILE A 11 -5.22 35.56 -38.54
CA ILE A 11 -4.54 35.29 -37.26
C ILE A 11 -5.57 35.05 -36.15
N LEU A 12 -6.62 35.87 -36.09
CA LEU A 12 -7.68 35.71 -35.10
C LEU A 12 -8.40 34.36 -35.26
N LEU A 13 -8.72 33.96 -36.50
CA LEU A 13 -9.32 32.65 -36.78
C LEU A 13 -8.40 31.49 -36.39
N ILE A 14 -7.09 31.60 -36.65
CA ILE A 14 -6.11 30.58 -36.25
C ILE A 14 -6.04 30.45 -34.73
N LEU A 15 -6.05 31.57 -33.99
CA LEU A 15 -6.06 31.57 -32.54
C LEU A 15 -7.36 30.97 -31.97
N CYS A 16 -8.51 31.34 -32.52
CA CYS A 16 -9.78 30.75 -32.10
C CYS A 16 -9.83 29.24 -32.40
N CYS A 17 -9.41 28.82 -33.58
CA CYS A 17 -9.33 27.39 -33.95
C CYS A 17 -8.35 26.63 -33.05
N SER A 18 -7.17 27.18 -32.74
CA SER A 18 -6.18 26.51 -31.89
C SER A 18 -6.68 26.35 -30.45
N MET A 19 -7.41 27.34 -29.92
CA MET A 19 -8.06 27.25 -28.62
C MET A 19 -9.14 26.17 -28.60
N VAL A 20 -10.01 26.12 -29.62
CA VAL A 20 -11.08 25.10 -29.70
C VAL A 20 -10.50 23.70 -29.86
N VAL A 21 -9.50 23.50 -30.71
CA VAL A 21 -8.82 22.21 -30.89
C VAL A 21 -8.14 21.78 -29.59
N SER A 22 -7.44 22.69 -28.91
CA SER A 22 -6.80 22.39 -27.63
C SER A 22 -7.83 21.99 -26.57
N ALA A 23 -8.92 22.74 -26.44
CA ALA A 23 -10.01 22.43 -25.52
C ALA A 23 -10.64 21.06 -25.81
N PHE A 24 -10.82 20.71 -27.09
CA PHE A 24 -11.34 19.41 -27.48
C PHE A 24 -10.36 18.27 -27.19
N MET A 25 -9.05 18.48 -27.39
CA MET A 25 -8.02 17.50 -27.02
C MET A 25 -7.95 17.30 -25.50
N PHE A 26 -7.96 18.38 -24.72
CA PHE A 26 -8.01 18.30 -23.25
C PHE A 26 -9.27 17.60 -22.78
N LYS A 27 -10.44 17.94 -23.35
CA LYS A 27 -11.70 17.27 -23.04
C LYS A 27 -11.65 15.79 -23.39
N LYS A 28 -11.12 15.43 -24.56
CA LYS A 28 -10.99 14.02 -24.98
C LYS A 28 -10.08 13.24 -24.04
N GLU A 29 -8.96 13.82 -23.61
CA GLU A 29 -8.05 13.15 -22.67
C GLU A 29 -8.64 13.09 -21.24
N TYR A 30 -9.38 14.12 -20.85
CA TYR A 30 -10.14 14.17 -19.60
C TYR A 30 -11.33 13.21 -19.58
N ASP A 31 -12.02 13.00 -20.71
CA ASP A 31 -13.13 12.07 -20.85
C ASP A 31 -12.64 10.62 -21.02
N LYS A 32 -11.43 10.43 -21.60
CA LYS A 32 -10.78 9.12 -21.75
C LYS A 32 -10.24 8.57 -20.44
N ASN A 33 -9.68 9.43 -19.59
CA ASN A 33 -9.33 9.04 -18.23
C ASN A 33 -10.62 9.09 -17.41
N ASP A 34 -11.14 7.92 -17.05
CA ASP A 34 -12.42 7.76 -16.36
C ASP A 34 -12.57 8.82 -15.25
N LYS A 35 -13.67 9.59 -15.24
CA LYS A 35 -13.85 10.81 -14.41
C LYS A 35 -13.85 10.58 -12.88
N GLY A 36 -13.49 9.38 -12.45
CA GLY A 36 -13.27 8.99 -11.06
C GLY A 36 -12.03 8.12 -10.85
N GLU A 37 -11.13 7.97 -11.83
CA GLU A 37 -9.91 7.17 -11.64
C GLU A 37 -8.93 7.90 -10.72
N ILE A 38 -9.01 7.59 -9.43
CA ILE A 38 -8.16 8.10 -8.35
C ILE A 38 -6.65 7.86 -8.58
N TYR A 39 -6.27 7.06 -9.59
CA TYR A 39 -4.90 6.72 -9.94
C TYR A 39 -4.48 7.14 -11.36
N PHE A 40 -5.12 8.14 -11.97
CA PHE A 40 -4.80 8.62 -13.33
C PHE A 40 -3.31 9.00 -13.54
N LEU A 41 -2.61 9.39 -12.47
CA LEU A 41 -1.17 9.69 -12.47
C LEU A 41 -0.27 8.45 -12.53
N TYR A 42 -0.83 7.24 -12.50
CA TYR A 42 -0.09 6.00 -12.57
C TYR A 42 -0.31 5.33 -13.92
N GLY A 43 0.74 4.73 -14.46
CA GLY A 43 0.71 3.92 -15.67
C GLY A 43 0.78 2.45 -15.31
N THR A 44 -0.05 1.64 -15.96
CA THR A 44 -0.04 0.19 -15.74
C THR A 44 1.18 -0.45 -16.40
N VAL A 45 1.93 -1.24 -15.64
CA VAL A 45 3.12 -1.98 -16.12
C VAL A 45 2.88 -3.49 -16.17
N LEU A 46 1.86 -3.99 -15.48
CA LEU A 46 1.46 -5.39 -15.48
C LEU A 46 -0.04 -5.53 -15.17
N GLU A 47 -0.73 -6.43 -15.89
CA GLU A 47 -2.14 -6.79 -15.67
C GLU A 47 -2.27 -8.31 -15.64
N LYS A 48 -1.77 -8.93 -14.56
CA LYS A 48 -1.86 -10.38 -14.35
C LYS A 48 -2.35 -10.67 -12.94
N PRO A 49 -3.20 -11.69 -12.74
CA PRO A 49 -3.63 -12.11 -11.40
C PRO A 49 -2.45 -12.70 -10.62
N PHE A 50 -2.49 -12.53 -9.30
CA PHE A 50 -1.57 -13.14 -8.33
C PHE A 50 -2.25 -13.14 -6.95
N ARG A 51 -1.77 -14.00 -6.06
CA ARG A 51 -2.17 -14.04 -4.63
C ARG A 51 -0.98 -13.97 -3.69
N HIS A 52 0.22 -14.11 -4.22
CA HIS A 52 1.49 -14.01 -3.50
C HIS A 52 2.32 -12.86 -4.05
N LEU A 53 3.03 -12.16 -3.17
CA LEU A 53 3.85 -11.00 -3.54
C LEU A 53 5.29 -11.20 -3.05
N VAL A 54 6.26 -11.02 -3.96
CA VAL A 54 7.69 -10.99 -3.66
C VAL A 54 8.24 -9.63 -4.11
N ILE A 55 8.80 -8.86 -3.18
CA ILE A 55 9.37 -7.55 -3.45
C ILE A 55 10.84 -7.50 -3.04
N THR A 56 11.68 -7.04 -3.97
CA THR A 56 13.09 -6.76 -3.72
C THR A 56 13.36 -5.27 -3.93
N GLY A 57 13.85 -4.59 -2.89
CA GLY A 57 14.13 -3.16 -2.91
C GLY A 57 12.89 -2.28 -2.69
N GLY A 58 13.04 -0.98 -2.92
CA GLY A 58 11.96 0.00 -2.76
C GLY A 58 11.85 0.67 -1.39
N ASN A 59 12.74 0.36 -0.43
CA ASN A 59 12.78 0.96 0.92
C ASN A 59 13.04 2.47 1.00
N ILE A 60 13.34 3.14 -0.11
CA ILE A 60 13.41 4.61 -0.15
C ILE A 60 12.09 5.27 -0.55
N SER A 61 11.21 4.51 -1.21
CA SER A 61 9.86 4.94 -1.63
C SER A 61 8.80 4.30 -0.75
N ASN A 62 7.52 4.55 -1.05
CA ASN A 62 6.41 3.78 -0.51
C ASN A 62 5.79 2.92 -1.62
N ILE A 63 5.50 1.67 -1.30
CA ILE A 63 4.75 0.75 -2.14
C ILE A 63 3.40 0.54 -1.47
N VAL A 64 2.32 0.65 -2.22
CA VAL A 64 0.97 0.52 -1.69
C VAL A 64 0.29 -0.66 -2.36
N TYR A 65 -0.31 -1.54 -1.57
CA TYR A 65 -1.23 -2.55 -2.05
C TYR A 65 -2.67 -2.19 -1.67
N GLU A 66 -3.61 -2.40 -2.59
CA GLU A 66 -5.05 -2.30 -2.33
C GLU A 66 -5.79 -3.46 -3.02
N PRO A 67 -6.78 -4.08 -2.36
CA PRO A 67 -7.57 -5.11 -3.01
C PRO A 67 -8.41 -4.54 -4.16
N SER A 68 -8.47 -5.26 -5.28
CA SER A 68 -9.22 -4.88 -6.47
C SER A 68 -9.58 -6.09 -7.31
N THR A 69 -10.78 -6.10 -7.91
CA THR A 69 -11.18 -7.13 -8.87
C THR A 69 -10.38 -7.07 -10.17
N LYS A 70 -9.70 -5.96 -10.45
CA LYS A 70 -8.83 -5.75 -11.62
C LYS A 70 -7.36 -5.81 -11.18
N PRO A 71 -6.70 -6.97 -11.29
CA PRO A 71 -5.32 -7.10 -10.84
C PRO A 71 -4.38 -6.29 -11.72
N SER A 72 -3.54 -5.46 -11.10
CA SER A 72 -2.56 -4.66 -11.83
C SER A 72 -1.40 -4.21 -10.96
N VAL A 73 -0.25 -3.95 -11.59
CA VAL A 73 0.83 -3.16 -11.00
C VAL A 73 0.89 -1.85 -11.76
N ARG A 74 0.86 -0.74 -11.02
CA ARG A 74 0.87 0.61 -11.58
C ARG A 74 2.01 1.41 -10.97
N VAL A 75 2.68 2.18 -11.81
CA VAL A 75 3.86 2.97 -11.44
C VAL A 75 3.58 4.44 -11.75
N PHE A 76 4.02 5.34 -10.87
CA PHE A 76 3.79 6.78 -11.01
C PHE A 76 4.44 7.33 -12.29
N LYS A 77 3.63 7.88 -13.21
CA LYS A 77 4.05 8.29 -14.57
C LYS A 77 5.11 9.39 -14.58
N ARG A 78 5.13 10.26 -13.56
CA ARG A 78 6.05 11.40 -13.50
C ARG A 78 7.44 11.03 -12.98
N TRP A 79 7.61 9.83 -12.44
CA TRP A 79 8.95 9.35 -12.07
C TRP A 79 9.67 8.87 -13.33
N TRP A 80 10.89 9.34 -13.58
CA TRP A 80 11.66 8.94 -14.77
C TRP A 80 11.86 7.44 -14.89
N GLY A 81 11.97 6.71 -13.77
CA GLY A 81 12.08 5.25 -13.78
C GLY A 81 10.86 4.52 -14.35
N TYR A 82 9.69 5.17 -14.48
CA TYR A 82 8.54 4.64 -15.23
C TYR A 82 8.87 4.50 -16.72
N HIS A 83 9.37 5.57 -17.34
CA HIS A 83 9.70 5.59 -18.76
C HIS A 83 10.88 4.68 -19.09
N ASP A 84 11.86 4.64 -18.19
CA ASP A 84 13.04 3.78 -18.31
C ASP A 84 12.77 2.31 -17.91
N LYS A 85 11.52 1.98 -17.52
CA LYS A 85 11.10 0.64 -17.07
C LYS A 85 12.03 0.04 -16.01
N ARG A 86 12.46 0.88 -15.07
CA ARG A 86 13.43 0.50 -14.02
C ARG A 86 12.88 -0.51 -13.02
N ILE A 87 11.56 -0.55 -12.88
CA ILE A 87 10.89 -1.57 -12.10
C ILE A 87 10.58 -2.76 -13.01
N THR A 88 11.11 -3.92 -12.64
CA THR A 88 10.80 -5.17 -13.35
C THR A 88 9.67 -5.89 -12.63
N THR A 89 8.72 -6.40 -13.41
CA THR A 89 7.58 -7.14 -12.88
C THR A 89 7.28 -8.37 -13.72
N PHE A 90 6.94 -9.47 -13.07
CA PHE A 90 6.38 -10.65 -13.73
C PHE A 90 5.57 -11.48 -12.74
N VAL A 91 4.63 -12.27 -13.25
CA VAL A 91 3.91 -13.29 -12.47
C VAL A 91 4.40 -14.67 -12.87
N ARG A 92 4.72 -15.49 -11.88
CA ARG A 92 5.02 -16.93 -12.03
C ARG A 92 4.38 -17.69 -10.88
N ASN A 93 3.67 -18.78 -11.18
CA ASN A 93 3.02 -19.64 -10.17
C ASN A 93 2.19 -18.83 -9.16
N ASP A 94 1.29 -17.96 -9.65
CA ASP A 94 0.42 -17.11 -8.82
C ASP A 94 1.16 -16.11 -7.90
N THR A 95 2.47 -15.93 -8.14
CA THR A 95 3.32 -15.01 -7.39
C THR A 95 3.74 -13.85 -8.28
N LEU A 96 3.44 -12.63 -7.85
CA LEU A 96 3.98 -11.40 -8.42
C LEU A 96 5.38 -11.16 -7.87
N TYR A 97 6.35 -11.05 -8.77
CA TYR A 97 7.70 -10.58 -8.46
C TYR A 97 7.82 -9.12 -8.89
N LEU A 98 8.25 -8.26 -7.98
CA LEU A 98 8.47 -6.83 -8.17
C LEU A 98 9.89 -6.48 -7.73
N ASN A 99 10.76 -6.12 -8.66
CA ASN A 99 12.14 -5.73 -8.31
C ASN A 99 12.39 -4.26 -8.66
N PHE A 100 12.85 -3.53 -7.66
CA PHE A 100 13.37 -2.18 -7.79
C PHE A 100 14.84 -2.21 -8.26
N PRO A 101 15.34 -1.13 -8.88
CA PRO A 101 16.75 -1.04 -9.20
C PRO A 101 17.60 -0.90 -7.93
N ASP A 102 18.72 -1.62 -7.88
CA ASP A 102 19.67 -1.54 -6.76
C ASP A 102 20.46 -0.23 -6.75
N LYS A 103 20.49 0.47 -7.89
CA LYS A 103 21.21 1.73 -8.09
C LYS A 103 20.33 2.76 -8.77
N TYR A 104 20.40 3.98 -8.24
CA TYR A 104 19.81 5.16 -8.86
C TYR A 104 20.89 5.94 -9.61
N LYS A 105 20.48 6.68 -10.63
CA LYS A 105 21.39 7.43 -11.50
C LYS A 105 22.14 8.52 -10.72
N ASP A 106 21.41 9.20 -9.84
CA ASP A 106 21.92 10.30 -9.03
C ASP A 106 21.04 10.55 -7.79
N VAL A 107 21.46 11.53 -6.98
CA VAL A 107 20.74 11.94 -5.76
C VAL A 107 19.39 12.58 -6.09
N TYR A 108 19.22 13.21 -7.26
CA TYR A 108 17.95 13.82 -7.64
C TYR A 108 16.89 12.76 -7.91
N GLU A 109 17.22 11.71 -8.66
CA GLU A 109 16.32 10.57 -8.89
C GLU A 109 15.94 9.91 -7.57
N LYS A 110 16.93 9.67 -6.69
CA LYS A 110 16.70 9.12 -5.35
C LYS A 110 15.76 9.99 -4.53
N ASN A 111 15.89 11.32 -4.62
CA ASN A 111 15.04 12.27 -3.90
C ASN A 111 13.63 12.38 -4.49
N GLN A 112 13.45 12.22 -5.80
CA GLN A 112 12.12 12.23 -6.42
C GLN A 112 11.20 11.14 -5.85
N ILE A 113 11.77 9.96 -5.57
CA ILE A 113 11.02 8.81 -5.08
C ILE A 113 10.95 8.72 -3.57
N LYS A 114 11.75 9.54 -2.87
CA LYS A 114 11.85 9.50 -1.42
C LYS A 114 10.49 9.81 -0.79
N TYR A 115 9.97 8.89 0.01
CA TYR A 115 8.66 8.98 0.68
C TYR A 115 7.44 9.13 -0.26
N GLY A 116 7.61 8.96 -1.57
CA GLY A 116 6.51 8.99 -2.53
C GLY A 116 5.89 7.62 -2.74
N ASN A 117 4.57 7.59 -2.97
CA ASN A 117 3.85 6.37 -3.34
C ASN A 117 4.12 6.05 -4.82
N MET A 118 5.24 5.39 -5.11
CA MET A 118 5.71 5.21 -6.49
C MET A 118 5.05 4.03 -7.18
N VAL A 119 4.70 3.00 -6.41
CA VAL A 119 4.10 1.78 -6.93
C VAL A 119 2.80 1.49 -6.20
N ARG A 120 1.77 1.16 -6.98
CA ARG A 120 0.49 0.67 -6.50
C ARG A 120 0.24 -0.72 -7.06
N ILE A 121 -0.12 -1.65 -6.18
CA ILE A 121 -0.30 -3.06 -6.47
C ILE A 121 -1.75 -3.41 -6.17
N PHE A 122 -2.38 -4.14 -7.07
CA PHE A 122 -3.79 -4.49 -6.99
C PHE A 122 -3.97 -5.97 -7.30
N SER A 123 -4.69 -6.70 -6.46
CA SER A 123 -5.21 -8.04 -6.74
C SER A 123 -6.51 -8.28 -5.94
N PRO A 124 -7.35 -9.24 -6.33
CA PRO A 124 -8.56 -9.56 -5.56
C PRO A 124 -8.21 -10.08 -4.16
N GLU A 125 -7.14 -10.87 -4.10
CA GLU A 125 -6.65 -11.50 -2.89
C GLU A 125 -5.13 -11.39 -2.77
N LEU A 126 -4.66 -11.27 -1.53
CA LEU A 126 -3.25 -11.33 -1.18
C LEU A 126 -3.13 -12.14 0.11
N ILE A 127 -2.51 -13.32 0.02
CA ILE A 127 -2.40 -14.27 1.13
C ILE A 127 -0.97 -14.41 1.64
N SER A 128 0.03 -14.00 0.85
CA SER A 128 1.39 -13.90 1.36
C SER A 128 2.20 -12.76 0.76
N VAL A 129 3.14 -12.25 1.56
CA VAL A 129 4.11 -11.24 1.18
C VAL A 129 5.50 -11.69 1.62
N THR A 130 6.46 -11.64 0.71
CA THR A 130 7.89 -11.73 0.99
C THR A 130 8.55 -10.43 0.54
N GLY A 131 9.29 -9.76 1.41
CA GLY A 131 9.89 -8.47 1.16
C GLY A 131 11.32 -8.39 1.67
N PHE A 132 12.21 -7.83 0.86
CA PHE A 132 13.59 -7.53 1.26
C PHE A 132 13.94 -6.09 0.88
N ASN A 133 14.43 -5.30 1.84
CA ASN A 133 14.70 -3.86 1.65
C ASN A 133 13.51 -3.11 1.03
N THR A 134 12.31 -3.29 1.58
CA THR A 134 11.05 -2.75 1.04
C THR A 134 10.32 -1.87 2.05
N ASN A 135 9.56 -0.91 1.56
CA ASN A 135 8.62 -0.15 2.37
C ASN A 135 7.23 -0.30 1.77
N LEU A 136 6.43 -1.17 2.36
CA LEU A 136 5.16 -1.66 1.82
C LEU A 136 4.02 -1.42 2.81
N LYS A 137 2.95 -0.81 2.31
CA LYS A 137 1.69 -0.65 3.02
C LYS A 137 0.59 -1.45 2.34
N LEU A 138 0.01 -2.40 3.05
CA LEU A 138 -1.22 -3.08 2.66
C LEU A 138 -2.39 -2.25 3.17
N LEU A 139 -3.17 -1.67 2.26
CA LEU A 139 -4.37 -0.92 2.59
C LEU A 139 -5.59 -1.80 2.39
N LYS A 140 -6.55 -1.65 3.31
CA LYS A 140 -7.89 -2.23 3.22
C LYS A 140 -7.92 -3.75 3.04
N LEU A 141 -6.97 -4.47 3.64
CA LEU A 141 -6.87 -5.93 3.52
C LEU A 141 -8.16 -6.60 4.00
N LYS A 142 -8.67 -7.61 3.28
CA LYS A 142 -9.92 -8.31 3.64
C LYS A 142 -9.73 -9.77 4.00
N GLN A 143 -8.53 -10.29 3.79
CA GLN A 143 -8.20 -11.70 3.97
C GLN A 143 -8.11 -12.04 5.46
N GLN A 144 -8.58 -13.23 5.83
CA GLN A 144 -8.52 -13.74 7.20
C GLN A 144 -7.19 -14.42 7.53
N ASP A 145 -6.44 -14.80 6.49
CA ASP A 145 -5.11 -15.39 6.60
C ASP A 145 -4.08 -14.50 5.90
N LEU A 146 -2.92 -14.34 6.54
CA LEU A 146 -1.79 -13.62 5.96
C LEU A 146 -0.46 -14.20 6.43
N THR A 147 0.40 -14.53 5.48
CA THR A 147 1.80 -14.92 5.73
C THR A 147 2.74 -13.81 5.28
N VAL A 148 3.58 -13.33 6.19
CA VAL A 148 4.47 -12.18 6.00
C VAL A 148 5.90 -12.60 6.29
N ASN A 149 6.82 -12.38 5.36
CA ASN A 149 8.25 -12.57 5.55
C ASN A 149 8.99 -11.30 5.10
N ILE A 150 9.49 -10.50 6.04
CA ILE A 150 10.08 -9.19 5.77
C ILE A 150 11.48 -9.13 6.37
N SER A 151 12.45 -8.67 5.58
CA SER A 151 13.87 -8.66 5.96
C SER A 151 14.61 -7.45 5.38
N GLY A 152 15.88 -7.28 5.75
CA GLY A 152 16.70 -6.13 5.38
C GLY A 152 16.30 -4.86 6.14
N LYS A 153 16.42 -3.70 5.48
CA LYS A 153 15.96 -2.40 5.99
C LYS A 153 14.56 -2.12 5.46
N SER A 154 13.56 -2.64 6.16
CA SER A 154 12.18 -2.68 5.67
C SER A 154 11.17 -2.10 6.65
N ASN A 155 10.09 -1.54 6.09
CA ASN A 155 8.89 -1.16 6.84
C ASN A 155 7.69 -1.85 6.19
N PHE A 156 6.86 -2.50 6.99
CA PHE A 156 5.68 -3.19 6.53
C PHE A 156 4.48 -2.83 7.40
N GLU A 157 3.47 -2.22 6.80
CA GLU A 157 2.26 -1.78 7.49
C GLU A 157 1.05 -2.50 6.90
N VAL A 158 0.17 -3.01 7.77
CA VAL A 158 -1.11 -3.59 7.39
C VAL A 158 -2.24 -2.76 8.00
N GLU A 159 -3.12 -2.26 7.12
CA GLU A 159 -4.41 -1.70 7.47
C GLU A 159 -5.50 -2.68 7.04
N SER A 160 -6.16 -3.30 8.01
CA SER A 160 -7.19 -4.32 7.79
C SER A 160 -8.61 -3.76 7.74
N LEU A 161 -9.44 -4.32 6.85
CA LEU A 161 -10.90 -4.24 6.88
C LEU A 161 -11.56 -5.54 7.42
N SER A 162 -10.78 -6.50 7.89
CA SER A 162 -11.27 -7.67 8.62
C SER A 162 -11.14 -7.47 10.13
N TYR A 163 -12.21 -7.76 10.87
CA TYR A 163 -12.20 -7.86 12.34
C TYR A 163 -11.77 -9.23 12.85
N ASN A 164 -11.76 -10.26 12.00
CA ASN A 164 -11.46 -11.62 12.42
C ASN A 164 -10.39 -12.23 11.50
N PHE A 165 -9.32 -12.71 12.11
CA PHE A 165 -8.24 -13.40 11.46
C PHE A 165 -8.14 -14.83 11.99
N ASP A 166 -7.97 -15.77 11.07
CA ASP A 166 -7.80 -17.17 11.40
C ASP A 166 -6.33 -17.47 11.67
N LYS A 167 -5.44 -17.05 10.77
CA LYS A 167 -4.00 -17.22 10.94
C LYS A 167 -3.19 -16.03 10.42
N ILE A 168 -2.41 -15.44 11.30
CA ILE A 168 -1.36 -14.48 10.97
C ILE A 168 -0.01 -15.12 11.26
N SER A 169 0.88 -15.15 10.27
CA SER A 169 2.24 -15.66 10.40
C SER A 169 3.22 -14.59 9.96
N ILE A 170 4.07 -14.10 10.86
CA ILE A 170 5.02 -13.03 10.60
C ILE A 170 6.44 -13.54 10.84
N LYS A 171 7.32 -13.31 9.87
CA LYS A 171 8.76 -13.44 10.02
C LYS A 171 9.40 -12.09 9.72
N ALA A 172 10.14 -11.55 10.68
CA ALA A 172 10.79 -10.25 10.57
C ALA A 172 12.27 -10.35 10.99
N SER A 173 13.19 -9.87 10.16
CA SER A 173 14.64 -9.93 10.46
C SER A 173 15.38 -8.66 10.07
N ASP A 174 16.64 -8.57 10.50
CA ASP A 174 17.61 -7.51 10.19
C ASP A 174 17.28 -6.14 10.80
N THR A 175 16.64 -5.24 10.06
CA THR A 175 16.24 -3.91 10.53
C THR A 175 14.85 -3.61 10.00
N THR A 176 13.87 -4.29 10.60
CA THR A 176 12.51 -4.34 10.07
C THR A 176 11.48 -3.83 11.08
N ALA A 177 10.56 -3.00 10.60
CA ALA A 177 9.35 -2.62 11.32
C ALA A 177 8.13 -3.30 10.70
N VAL A 178 7.33 -3.99 11.51
CA VAL A 178 6.02 -4.51 11.12
C VAL A 178 4.95 -3.89 12.00
N VAL A 179 3.94 -3.29 11.41
CA VAL A 179 2.80 -2.69 12.12
C VAL A 179 1.50 -3.28 11.57
N PHE A 180 0.63 -3.73 12.46
CA PHE A 180 -0.66 -4.31 12.12
C PHE A 180 -1.77 -3.55 12.85
N GLU A 181 -2.67 -2.94 12.07
CA GLU A 181 -3.75 -2.09 12.57
C GLU A 181 -5.06 -2.36 11.83
N ILE A 182 -6.17 -2.06 12.49
CA ILE A 182 -7.49 -2.03 11.85
C ILE A 182 -7.77 -0.65 11.24
N SER A 183 -8.41 -0.64 10.08
CA SER A 183 -8.73 0.58 9.35
C SER A 183 -9.56 1.55 10.20
N PRO A 184 -9.24 2.86 10.20
CA PRO A 184 -10.03 3.84 10.94
C PRO A 184 -11.48 3.96 10.44
N ILE A 185 -11.77 3.50 9.21
CA ILE A 185 -13.14 3.45 8.67
C ILE A 185 -14.00 2.50 9.51
N LEU A 186 -13.42 1.37 9.94
CA LEU A 186 -14.07 0.42 10.82
C LEU A 186 -14.19 0.95 12.26
N LYS A 187 -13.22 1.73 12.72
CA LYS A 187 -13.28 2.42 14.03
C LYS A 187 -14.43 3.43 14.13
N LYS A 188 -14.88 4.00 13.00
CA LYS A 188 -15.95 5.02 12.95
C LYS A 188 -17.36 4.50 12.67
N GLY A 189 -17.54 3.23 12.34
CA GLY A 189 -18.84 2.63 12.04
C GLY A 189 -19.86 2.60 13.19
N GLY A 190 -19.50 3.10 14.38
CA GLY A 190 -20.39 3.27 15.52
C GLY A 190 -20.84 4.70 15.80
N ALA A 191 -20.34 5.71 15.08
CA ALA A 191 -20.42 7.12 15.48
C ALA A 191 -21.08 8.05 14.44
N GLU A 192 -22.20 7.63 13.85
CA GLU A 192 -23.08 8.54 13.09
C GLU A 192 -24.28 9.08 13.88
N ASP A 193 -24.40 8.75 15.18
CA ASP A 193 -25.29 9.50 16.07
C ASP A 193 -24.48 10.52 16.89
N LYS A 194 -24.91 11.78 16.79
CA LYS A 194 -24.32 12.96 17.44
C LYS A 194 -24.56 13.00 18.95
N ASN A 195 -24.25 11.92 19.65
CA ASN A 195 -24.13 11.93 21.10
C ASN A 195 -22.84 11.20 21.45
N GLU A 196 -21.97 11.88 22.18
CA GLU A 196 -20.68 11.42 22.68
C GLU A 196 -20.72 9.94 23.07
N ILE A 197 -19.98 9.11 22.34
CA ILE A 197 -19.74 7.73 22.76
C ILE A 197 -18.55 7.78 23.72
N PRO A 198 -18.73 7.42 25.00
CA PRO A 198 -17.63 7.41 25.95
C PRO A 198 -16.56 6.43 25.46
N ALA A 199 -15.29 6.76 25.70
CA ALA A 199 -14.11 5.96 25.37
C ALA A 199 -14.06 4.54 26.00
N ASP A 200 -15.18 4.07 26.55
CA ASP A 200 -15.32 2.87 27.38
C ASP A 200 -16.31 1.83 26.83
N VAL A 201 -16.70 1.89 25.54
CA VAL A 201 -17.37 0.74 24.90
C VAL A 201 -16.33 -0.37 24.67
N LYS A 202 -16.08 -1.17 25.71
CA LYS A 202 -15.28 -2.39 25.69
C LYS A 202 -15.62 -3.24 24.45
N GLY A 203 -14.69 -3.33 23.50
CA GLY A 203 -14.71 -4.35 22.44
C GLY A 203 -14.87 -3.87 21.00
N TRP A 204 -15.04 -2.57 20.74
CA TRP A 204 -15.21 -2.07 19.36
C TRP A 204 -13.91 -1.78 18.61
N ASP A 205 -12.83 -1.43 19.33
CA ASP A 205 -11.53 -1.14 18.72
C ASP A 205 -10.64 -2.38 18.55
N ALA A 206 -11.06 -3.53 19.12
CA ALA A 206 -10.25 -4.72 19.14
C ALA A 206 -10.63 -5.70 18.02
N PHE A 207 -9.70 -6.06 17.14
CA PHE A 207 -9.89 -7.17 16.21
C PHE A 207 -9.41 -8.49 16.81
N HIS A 208 -9.90 -9.60 16.28
CA HIS A 208 -9.64 -10.93 16.79
C HIS A 208 -8.65 -11.68 15.88
N ILE A 209 -7.67 -12.35 16.48
CA ILE A 209 -6.73 -13.24 15.80
C ILE A 209 -6.77 -14.60 16.50
N LYS A 210 -7.20 -15.65 15.81
CA LYS A 210 -7.19 -17.00 16.39
C LYS A 210 -5.76 -17.49 16.61
N ASN A 211 -4.90 -17.38 15.61
CA ASN A 211 -3.52 -17.84 15.71
C ASN A 211 -2.54 -16.77 15.22
N LEU A 212 -1.69 -16.29 16.11
CA LEU A 212 -0.56 -15.42 15.77
C LEU A 212 0.75 -16.19 15.95
N HIS A 213 1.44 -16.44 14.85
CA HIS A 213 2.81 -16.94 14.85
C HIS A 213 3.77 -15.81 14.47
N ALA A 214 4.83 -15.59 15.26
CA ALA A 214 5.83 -14.57 14.96
C ALA A 214 7.27 -15.08 15.23
N GLU A 215 8.12 -15.01 14.20
CA GLU A 215 9.58 -15.16 14.34
C GLU A 215 10.24 -13.81 14.09
N ILE A 216 10.99 -13.29 15.07
CA ILE A 216 11.62 -11.98 14.99
C ILE A 216 13.08 -12.02 15.45
N SER A 217 13.96 -11.39 14.68
CA SER A 217 15.41 -11.31 14.93
C SER A 217 16.04 -9.99 14.46
N GLY A 218 17.31 -9.76 14.77
CA GLY A 218 18.03 -8.53 14.44
C GLY A 218 17.61 -7.32 15.29
N ASN A 219 17.55 -6.14 14.67
CA ASN A 219 17.01 -4.90 15.21
C ASN A 219 15.61 -4.64 14.63
N SER A 220 14.67 -5.50 14.98
CA SER A 220 13.33 -5.51 14.39
C SER A 220 12.23 -5.39 15.44
N PHE A 221 11.08 -4.85 15.06
CA PHE A 221 9.90 -4.86 15.92
C PHE A 221 8.62 -5.25 15.16
N ILE A 222 7.71 -5.89 15.87
CA ILE A 222 6.33 -6.16 15.44
C ILE A 222 5.39 -5.46 16.41
N ASP A 223 4.52 -4.61 15.91
CA ASP A 223 3.43 -3.98 16.66
C ASP A 223 2.08 -4.51 16.15
N VAL A 224 1.33 -5.16 17.04
CA VAL A 224 -0.04 -5.62 16.78
C VAL A 224 -0.99 -4.78 17.62
N GLY A 225 -1.50 -3.72 17.00
CA GLY A 225 -2.42 -2.77 17.60
C GLY A 225 -3.77 -3.41 17.90
N HIS A 226 -4.39 -2.96 18.99
CA HIS A 226 -5.73 -3.34 19.48
C HIS A 226 -6.24 -4.72 19.03
N ALA A 227 -5.59 -5.81 19.47
CA ALA A 227 -5.98 -7.19 19.10
C ALA A 227 -6.37 -8.03 20.32
N GLN A 228 -7.30 -8.96 20.14
CA GLN A 228 -7.56 -10.10 21.01
C GLN A 228 -7.02 -11.36 20.33
N ILE A 229 -6.14 -12.10 21.00
CA ILE A 229 -5.46 -13.24 20.38
C ILE A 229 -5.76 -14.51 21.18
N ASP A 230 -6.13 -15.59 20.48
CA ASP A 230 -6.48 -16.87 21.13
C ASP A 230 -5.29 -17.80 21.34
N SER A 231 -4.31 -17.75 20.45
CA SER A 231 -3.10 -18.56 20.49
C SER A 231 -1.91 -17.79 19.93
N ILE A 232 -0.81 -17.89 20.64
CA ILE A 232 0.44 -17.18 20.37
C ILE A 232 1.59 -18.18 20.32
N ASP A 233 2.40 -18.10 19.27
CA ASP A 233 3.69 -18.80 19.16
C ASP A 233 4.77 -17.80 18.71
N PHE A 234 5.68 -17.46 19.62
CA PHE A 234 6.70 -16.44 19.39
C PHE A 234 8.11 -16.99 19.53
N LYS A 235 8.98 -16.60 18.60
CA LYS A 235 10.42 -16.76 18.69
C LYS A 235 11.07 -15.40 18.52
N VAL A 236 11.69 -14.91 19.59
CA VAL A 236 12.29 -13.57 19.66
C VAL A 236 13.78 -13.73 19.95
N SER A 237 14.65 -13.14 19.13
CA SER A 237 16.10 -13.13 19.33
C SER A 237 16.71 -11.74 19.10
N ASP A 238 17.96 -11.56 19.51
CA ASP A 238 18.73 -10.32 19.32
C ASP A 238 18.08 -9.07 19.96
N THR A 239 18.17 -7.92 19.29
CA THR A 239 17.60 -6.63 19.74
C THR A 239 16.21 -6.45 19.13
N SER A 240 15.31 -7.38 19.40
CA SER A 240 13.97 -7.37 18.82
C SER A 240 12.85 -7.33 19.87
N ALA A 241 11.68 -6.88 19.43
CA ALA A 241 10.51 -6.74 20.31
C ALA A 241 9.20 -7.04 19.59
N ILE A 242 8.25 -7.61 20.34
CA ILE A 242 6.85 -7.72 19.93
C ILE A 242 6.03 -6.88 20.90
N VAL A 243 5.30 -5.90 20.37
CA VAL A 243 4.39 -5.03 21.11
C VAL A 243 2.97 -5.52 20.85
N LEU A 244 2.28 -5.87 21.93
CA LEU A 244 0.89 -6.29 21.92
C LEU A 244 0.07 -5.35 22.79
N SER A 245 -1.08 -4.95 22.28
CA SER A 245 -2.04 -4.11 23.01
C SER A 245 -2.88 -4.92 24.02
N GLY A 246 -3.33 -4.25 25.09
CA GLY A 246 -3.82 -4.87 26.34
C GLY A 246 -5.05 -5.79 26.25
N GLY A 247 -5.77 -5.82 25.12
CA GLY A 247 -6.83 -6.82 24.86
C GLY A 247 -6.28 -8.25 24.76
N THR A 248 -5.05 -8.39 24.25
CA THR A 248 -4.37 -9.68 24.05
C THR A 248 -3.95 -10.34 25.37
N ILE A 249 -3.57 -9.54 26.38
CA ILE A 249 -2.94 -10.01 27.62
C ILE A 249 -3.93 -10.76 28.52
N LYS A 250 -5.22 -10.39 28.52
CA LYS A 250 -6.23 -10.94 29.44
C LYS A 250 -6.48 -12.44 29.30
N LYS A 251 -6.23 -13.03 28.14
CA LYS A 251 -6.52 -14.46 27.87
C LYS A 251 -5.32 -15.37 28.15
N HIS A 252 -4.10 -14.89 27.94
CA HIS A 252 -2.87 -15.68 28.08
C HIS A 252 -2.09 -15.41 29.37
N PHE A 253 -2.32 -14.26 30.02
CA PHE A 253 -1.73 -13.91 31.30
C PHE A 253 -2.85 -13.41 32.23
N PRO A 254 -3.70 -14.30 32.77
CA PRO A 254 -4.68 -13.91 33.75
C PRO A 254 -3.91 -13.35 34.95
N GLY A 255 -3.93 -12.02 35.12
CA GLY A 255 -3.38 -11.40 36.31
C GLY A 255 -4.02 -12.06 37.52
N ASN A 256 -3.19 -12.57 38.43
CA ASN A 256 -3.66 -13.03 39.73
C ASN A 256 -4.45 -11.88 40.35
N LYS A 257 -5.75 -12.12 40.56
CA LYS A 257 -6.59 -11.24 41.38
C LYS A 257 -6.12 -11.26 42.82
#